data_AF-A0A523SNV2-F1
#
_entry.id   AF-A0A523SNV2-F1
#
_cell.length_a   1.000
_cell.length_b   1.000
_cell.length_c   1.000
_cell.angle_alpha   90.00
_cell.angle_beta   90.00
_cell.angle_gamma   90.00
#
_symmetry.space_group_name_H-M   'P 1'
#
loop_
_entity.id
_entity.type
_entity.pdbx_description
1 polymer ?
#
loop_
_entity_poly.entity_id
_entity_poly.type
_entity_poly.pdbx_seq_one_letter_code
_entity_poly.pdbx_strand_id
1 'polypeptide(L)'
;MLVQFTVKNFLSFKEESSLNLLATADAKHQLHLISNKKKKSILRTAAVYGANGSGKSNLVKAIDFAKSLIVDGTRPAQRIPVTPFKLNEESRKSPSRFEFVINYQGTIYTYGFVVNESEVKEEWLFAIRNVREVRLFERITRSNGKARVEFGPSLAKKKTKKKQFLNFIAEGTRPNELFLHELYQKNVKDALPLINWFRGVLVIIGPESAYRDLIFDA
;
A
#
# COMPACT_ATOMS: atom_id res chain seq x y z
N MET A 1 -11.00 5.19 1.22
CA MET A 1 -10.84 5.95 -0.04
C MET A 1 -9.38 6.05 -0.39
N LEU A 2 -9.04 5.86 -1.67
CA LEU A 2 -7.71 6.15 -2.18
C LEU A 2 -7.53 7.67 -2.22
N VAL A 3 -6.42 8.16 -1.70
CA VAL A 3 -6.02 9.58 -1.75
C VAL A 3 -4.89 9.75 -2.75
N GLN A 4 -3.88 8.88 -2.68
CA GLN A 4 -2.76 8.86 -3.62
C GLN A 4 -2.24 7.44 -3.77
N PHE A 5 -1.83 7.09 -4.98
CA PHE A 5 -1.03 5.90 -5.24
C PHE A 5 0.26 6.31 -5.95
N THR A 6 1.39 5.80 -5.46
CA THR A 6 2.72 6.07 -6.01
C THR A 6 3.39 4.75 -6.41
N VAL A 7 4.03 4.73 -7.57
CA VAL A 7 4.80 3.58 -8.07
C VAL A 7 6.14 4.05 -8.65
N LYS A 8 7.20 3.27 -8.42
CA LYS A 8 8.51 3.47 -9.05
C LYS A 8 9.12 2.12 -9.45
N ASN A 9 9.84 2.13 -10.58
CA ASN A 9 10.55 0.97 -11.11
C ASN A 9 9.66 -0.28 -11.24
N PHE A 10 8.53 -0.19 -11.95
CA PHE A 10 7.60 -1.29 -12.17
C PHE A 10 7.00 -1.22 -13.57
N LEU A 11 7.06 -2.32 -14.33
CA LEU A 11 6.59 -2.39 -15.72
C LEU A 11 7.10 -1.22 -16.59
N SER A 12 6.23 -0.28 -16.95
CA SER A 12 6.56 0.89 -17.76
C SER A 12 6.99 2.12 -16.94
N PHE A 13 6.91 2.07 -15.61
CA PHE A 13 7.29 3.16 -14.73
C PHE A 13 8.75 3.00 -14.32
N LYS A 14 9.67 3.75 -14.95
CA LYS A 14 11.06 3.83 -14.51
C LYS A 14 11.16 4.72 -13.26
N GLU A 15 10.78 5.98 -13.42
CA GLU A 15 10.77 6.99 -12.36
C GLU A 15 9.51 6.90 -11.50
N GLU A 16 9.53 7.60 -10.38
CA GLU A 16 8.37 7.72 -9.51
C GLU A 16 7.21 8.41 -10.24
N SER A 17 6.03 7.81 -10.16
CA SER A 17 4.80 8.32 -10.75
C SER A 17 3.66 8.20 -9.76
N SER A 18 2.84 9.25 -9.65
CA SER A 18 1.75 9.33 -8.67
C SER A 18 0.41 9.63 -9.32
N LEU A 19 -0.62 8.85 -8.95
CA LEU A 19 -2.03 9.22 -9.14
C LEU A 19 -2.50 9.90 -7.85
N ASN A 20 -2.78 11.21 -7.91
CA ASN A 20 -3.23 12.00 -6.76
C ASN A 20 -4.70 12.41 -6.91
N LEU A 21 -5.53 12.04 -5.93
CA LEU A 21 -6.96 12.32 -5.87
C LEU A 21 -7.32 13.39 -4.83
N LEU A 22 -6.33 14.07 -4.24
CA LEU A 22 -6.59 15.25 -3.43
C LEU A 22 -7.16 16.36 -4.30
N ALA A 23 -8.32 16.89 -3.89
CA ALA A 23 -8.91 18.03 -4.55
C ALA A 23 -8.05 19.28 -4.31
N THR A 24 -7.95 20.11 -5.34
CA THR A 24 -7.39 21.45 -5.24
C THR A 24 -8.40 22.39 -4.57
N ALA A 25 -8.00 23.65 -4.34
CA ALA A 25 -8.89 24.68 -3.80
C ALA A 25 -9.98 25.14 -4.78
N ASP A 26 -10.03 24.59 -6.01
CA ASP A 26 -11.03 24.93 -7.00
C ASP A 26 -12.42 24.39 -6.58
N ALA A 27 -13.38 25.30 -6.51
CA ALA A 27 -14.73 25.06 -6.01
C ALA A 27 -15.78 24.87 -7.12
N LYS A 28 -15.38 24.77 -8.40
CA LYS A 28 -16.31 24.66 -9.54
C LYS A 28 -17.17 23.38 -9.54
N HIS A 29 -16.68 22.30 -8.96
CA HIS A 29 -17.32 20.97 -9.02
C HIS A 29 -17.50 20.33 -7.63
N GLN A 30 -18.13 21.05 -6.70
CA GLN A 30 -18.28 20.62 -5.30
C GLN A 30 -19.02 19.28 -5.13
N LEU A 31 -19.93 18.95 -6.05
CA LEU A 31 -20.66 17.67 -6.04
C LEU A 31 -19.75 16.45 -6.30
N HIS A 32 -18.58 16.65 -6.91
CA HIS A 32 -17.58 15.61 -7.16
C HIS A 32 -16.58 15.43 -6.02
N LEU A 33 -16.77 16.17 -4.91
CA LEU A 33 -15.93 16.10 -3.73
C LEU A 33 -16.56 15.16 -2.70
N ILE A 34 -15.73 14.38 -2.03
CA ILE A 34 -16.07 13.78 -0.75
C ILE A 34 -15.57 14.72 0.33
N SER A 35 -16.54 15.41 0.96
CA SER A 35 -16.26 16.33 2.05
C SER A 35 -15.77 15.53 3.25
N ASN A 36 -14.52 15.77 3.63
CA ASN A 36 -14.04 15.34 4.93
C ASN A 36 -14.29 16.50 5.91
N LYS A 37 -14.82 16.22 7.11
CA LYS A 37 -15.08 17.21 8.17
C LYS A 37 -13.86 18.08 8.54
N LYS A 38 -12.67 17.77 8.00
CA LYS A 38 -11.35 18.39 8.26
C LYS A 38 -10.71 19.09 7.05
N LYS A 39 -11.48 19.74 6.18
CA LYS A 39 -11.03 20.72 5.15
C LYS A 39 -10.25 20.23 3.91
N LYS A 40 -9.79 18.98 3.82
CA LYS A 40 -9.22 18.43 2.58
C LYS A 40 -10.24 17.52 1.89
N SER A 41 -10.73 17.96 0.74
CA SER A 41 -11.66 17.20 -0.10
C SER A 41 -10.90 16.19 -0.96
N ILE A 42 -11.52 15.04 -1.20
CA ILE A 42 -10.98 13.99 -2.08
C ILE A 42 -11.90 13.88 -3.29
N LEU A 43 -11.33 13.70 -4.48
CA LEU A 43 -12.06 13.49 -5.72
C LEU A 43 -12.76 12.12 -5.71
N ARG A 44 -14.03 12.08 -6.14
CA ARG A 44 -14.80 10.84 -6.29
C ARG A 44 -14.37 9.99 -7.48
N THR A 45 -13.86 10.65 -8.52
CA THR A 45 -13.60 10.02 -9.81
C THR A 45 -12.37 10.66 -10.43
N ALA A 46 -11.56 9.85 -11.10
CA ALA A 46 -10.49 10.31 -11.97
C ALA A 46 -10.54 9.51 -13.27
N ALA A 47 -10.23 10.18 -14.37
CA ALA A 47 -10.08 9.56 -15.67
C ALA A 47 -8.63 9.74 -16.14
N VAL A 48 -8.00 8.66 -16.59
CA VAL A 48 -6.60 8.66 -17.04
C VAL A 48 -6.56 8.43 -18.53
N TYR A 49 -6.22 9.47 -19.29
CA TYR A 49 -6.08 9.43 -20.75
C TYR A 49 -4.61 9.49 -21.16
N GLY A 50 -4.31 9.00 -22.36
CA GLY A 50 -2.96 9.00 -22.90
C GLY A 50 -2.83 8.08 -24.12
N ALA A 51 -1.74 8.24 -24.88
CA ALA A 51 -1.48 7.43 -26.08
C ALA A 51 -1.35 5.93 -25.78
N ASN A 52 -1.41 5.09 -26.82
CA ASN A 52 -1.11 3.67 -26.67
C ASN A 52 0.31 3.47 -26.14
N GLY A 53 0.48 2.55 -25.19
CA GLY A 53 1.76 2.32 -24.52
C GLY A 53 2.13 3.33 -23.43
N SER A 54 1.32 4.36 -23.16
CA SER A 54 1.61 5.39 -22.15
C SER A 54 1.55 4.92 -20.68
N GLY A 55 1.37 3.62 -20.43
CA GLY A 55 1.38 3.05 -19.07
C GLY A 55 0.02 3.01 -18.34
N LYS A 56 -1.09 3.42 -18.96
CA LYS A 56 -2.43 3.42 -18.32
C LYS A 56 -2.81 2.05 -17.73
N SER A 57 -2.71 0.99 -18.53
CA SER A 57 -3.02 -0.37 -18.08
C SER A 57 -1.99 -0.87 -17.04
N ASN A 58 -0.74 -0.41 -17.13
CA ASN A 58 0.29 -0.75 -16.15
C ASN A 58 0.06 -0.05 -14.80
N LEU A 59 -0.59 1.12 -14.77
CA LEU A 59 -1.03 1.77 -13.53
C LEU A 59 -2.00 0.86 -12.77
N VAL A 60 -3.02 0.33 -13.46
CA VAL A 60 -3.98 -0.61 -12.87
C VAL A 60 -3.28 -1.90 -12.44
N LYS A 61 -2.39 -2.46 -13.26
CA LYS A 61 -1.57 -3.64 -12.89
C LYS A 61 -0.67 -3.40 -11.68
N ALA A 62 -0.16 -2.19 -11.50
CA ALA A 62 0.66 -1.85 -10.33
C ALA A 62 -0.16 -1.84 -9.04
N ILE A 63 -1.37 -1.27 -9.09
CA ILE A 63 -2.32 -1.29 -7.98
C ILE A 63 -2.74 -2.74 -7.67
N ASP A 64 -3.04 -3.53 -8.70
CA ASP A 64 -3.45 -4.93 -8.57
C ASP A 64 -2.36 -5.82 -7.98
N PHE A 65 -1.13 -5.69 -8.48
CA PHE A 65 0.04 -6.38 -7.94
C PHE A 65 0.22 -6.04 -6.45
N ALA A 66 0.20 -4.75 -6.11
CA ALA A 66 0.43 -4.33 -4.74
C ALA A 66 -0.71 -4.79 -3.81
N LYS A 67 -1.97 -4.67 -4.24
CA LYS A 67 -3.12 -5.20 -3.51
C LYS A 67 -2.97 -6.70 -3.26
N SER A 68 -2.65 -7.48 -4.29
CA SER A 68 -2.50 -8.93 -4.17
C SER A 68 -1.39 -9.29 -3.18
N LEU A 69 -0.24 -8.64 -3.25
CA LEU A 69 0.85 -8.88 -2.31
C LEU A 69 0.47 -8.54 -0.85
N ILE A 70 -0.29 -7.46 -0.64
CA ILE A 70 -0.78 -7.06 0.68
C ILE A 70 -1.83 -8.04 1.23
N VAL A 71 -2.78 -8.43 0.39
CA VAL A 71 -3.96 -9.17 0.82
C VAL A 71 -3.71 -10.67 0.88
N ASP A 72 -3.02 -11.21 -0.12
CA ASP A 72 -2.81 -12.66 -0.31
C ASP A 72 -1.43 -13.11 0.18
N GLY A 73 -0.49 -12.17 0.34
CA GLY A 73 0.85 -12.46 0.81
C GLY A 73 1.67 -13.28 -0.19
N THR A 74 2.66 -14.03 0.33
CA THR A 74 3.49 -14.93 -0.47
C THR A 74 3.51 -16.35 0.09
N ARG A 75 4.03 -17.30 -0.69
CA ARG A 75 4.32 -18.67 -0.22
C ARG A 75 5.78 -18.79 0.25
N PRO A 76 6.10 -19.74 1.14
CA PRO A 76 7.50 -20.00 1.53
C PRO A 76 8.36 -20.29 0.29
N ALA A 77 9.57 -19.74 0.26
CA ALA A 77 10.54 -19.88 -0.84
C ALA A 77 10.06 -19.40 -2.22
N GLN A 78 8.86 -18.81 -2.32
CA GLN A 78 8.36 -18.23 -3.56
C GLN A 78 9.04 -16.88 -3.80
N ARG A 79 9.47 -16.64 -5.05
CA ARG A 79 9.85 -15.29 -5.47
C ARG A 79 8.64 -14.36 -5.45
N ILE A 80 8.86 -13.11 -5.06
CA ILE A 80 7.87 -12.05 -5.23
C ILE A 80 7.74 -11.83 -6.75
N PRO A 81 6.55 -11.93 -7.36
CA PRO A 81 6.36 -11.82 -8.81
C PRO A 81 6.39 -10.36 -9.28
N VAL A 82 7.33 -9.56 -8.74
CA VAL A 82 7.53 -8.17 -9.12
C VAL A 82 8.27 -8.11 -10.46
N THR A 83 7.83 -7.22 -11.35
CA THR A 83 8.48 -6.99 -12.64
C THR A 83 8.99 -5.56 -12.70
N PRO A 84 10.31 -5.33 -12.51
CA PRO A 84 10.88 -3.98 -12.57
C PRO A 84 10.87 -3.42 -14.00
N PHE A 85 11.22 -2.15 -14.15
CA PHE A 85 11.37 -1.54 -15.46
C PHE A 85 12.56 -2.16 -16.21
N LYS A 86 12.28 -2.83 -17.34
CA LYS A 86 13.25 -3.67 -18.05
C LYS A 86 14.11 -2.95 -19.09
N LEU A 87 13.77 -1.74 -19.51
CA LEU A 87 14.50 -1.03 -20.58
C LEU A 87 15.74 -0.26 -20.10
N ASN A 88 16.14 -0.44 -18.83
CA ASN A 88 17.33 0.15 -18.26
C ASN A 88 18.04 -0.87 -17.36
N GLU A 89 19.35 -1.02 -17.52
CA GLU A 89 20.12 -2.08 -16.83
C GLU A 89 20.15 -1.92 -15.31
N GLU A 90 20.26 -0.69 -14.84
CA GLU A 90 20.23 -0.36 -13.41
C GLU A 90 18.85 -0.70 -12.81
N SER A 91 17.78 -0.26 -13.48
CA SER A 91 16.39 -0.49 -13.05
C SER A 91 16.05 -1.98 -12.90
N ARG A 92 16.63 -2.86 -13.73
CA ARG A 92 16.46 -4.32 -13.60
C ARG A 92 16.99 -4.89 -12.28
N LYS A 93 18.00 -4.23 -11.69
CA LYS A 93 18.64 -4.65 -10.43
C LYS A 93 18.10 -3.89 -9.24
N SER A 94 17.53 -2.71 -9.46
CA SER A 94 16.88 -1.90 -8.43
C SER A 94 15.54 -2.51 -7.99
N PRO A 95 15.15 -2.32 -6.72
CA PRO A 95 13.83 -2.76 -6.27
C PRO A 95 12.70 -1.85 -6.80
N SER A 96 11.47 -2.34 -6.74
CA SER A 96 10.25 -1.58 -7.06
C SER A 96 9.63 -1.01 -5.79
N ARG A 97 9.07 0.20 -5.87
CA ARG A 97 8.41 0.89 -4.75
C ARG A 97 6.93 1.06 -5.03
N PHE A 98 6.11 0.84 -4.01
CA PHE A 98 4.67 1.07 -4.03
C PHE A 98 4.26 1.79 -2.75
N GLU A 99 3.39 2.79 -2.87
CA GLU A 99 2.88 3.52 -1.72
C GLU A 99 1.43 3.94 -1.95
N PHE A 100 0.64 3.83 -0.89
CA PHE A 100 -0.75 4.22 -0.84
C PHE A 100 -0.96 5.23 0.29
N VAL A 101 -1.59 6.35 -0.05
CA VAL A 101 -2.22 7.23 0.93
C VAL A 101 -3.71 6.95 0.88
N ILE A 102 -4.30 6.56 2.01
CA ILE A 102 -5.67 6.08 2.11
C ILE A 102 -6.37 6.82 3.23
N ASN A 103 -7.58 7.32 2.98
CA ASN A 103 -8.47 7.81 4.04
C ASN A 103 -9.55 6.76 4.33
N TYR A 104 -9.52 6.14 5.50
CA TYR A 104 -10.48 5.11 5.89
C TYR A 104 -10.93 5.30 7.33
N GLN A 105 -12.25 5.32 7.55
CA GLN A 105 -12.87 5.51 8.88
C GLN A 105 -12.31 6.72 9.67
N GLY A 106 -12.06 7.83 8.97
CA GLY A 106 -11.56 9.07 9.58
C GLY A 106 -10.06 9.09 9.93
N THR A 107 -9.32 8.03 9.57
CA THR A 107 -7.87 7.94 9.70
C THR A 107 -7.22 7.98 8.31
N ILE A 108 -6.17 8.78 8.15
CA ILE A 108 -5.33 8.75 6.94
C ILE A 108 -4.17 7.80 7.21
N TYR A 109 -3.98 6.81 6.35
CA TYR A 109 -2.87 5.87 6.38
C TYR A 109 -1.92 6.17 5.24
N THR A 110 -0.63 6.14 5.53
CA THR A 110 0.43 6.05 4.51
C THR A 110 1.08 4.70 4.66
N TYR A 111 0.85 3.83 3.69
CA TYR A 111 1.39 2.48 3.66
C TYR A 111 2.19 2.27 2.39
N GLY A 112 3.41 1.76 2.51
CA GLY A 112 4.20 1.43 1.34
C GLY A 112 5.29 0.42 1.62
N PHE A 113 5.87 -0.07 0.54
CA PHE A 113 6.92 -1.07 0.59
C PHE A 113 7.83 -0.98 -0.64
N VAL A 114 9.03 -1.51 -0.47
CA VAL A 114 10.06 -1.66 -1.49
C VAL A 114 10.43 -3.13 -1.58
N VAL A 115 10.32 -3.72 -2.77
CA VAL A 115 10.52 -5.16 -2.99
C VAL A 115 11.40 -5.42 -4.20
N ASN A 116 12.16 -6.52 -4.15
CA ASN A 116 12.74 -7.15 -5.33
C ASN A 116 12.17 -8.57 -5.47
N GLU A 117 12.65 -9.37 -6.43
CA GLU A 117 12.14 -10.74 -6.63
C GLU A 117 12.35 -11.68 -5.42
N SER A 118 13.30 -11.37 -4.53
CA SER A 118 13.66 -12.25 -3.42
C SER A 118 13.04 -11.83 -2.07
N GLU A 119 12.89 -10.54 -1.81
CA GLU A 119 12.55 -10.04 -0.48
C GLU A 119 11.94 -8.63 -0.47
N VAL A 120 11.29 -8.33 0.65
CA VAL A 120 10.88 -6.99 1.08
C VAL A 120 12.10 -6.27 1.65
N LYS A 121 12.54 -5.21 0.98
CA LYS A 121 13.64 -4.34 1.40
C LYS A 121 13.22 -3.35 2.46
N GLU A 122 12.08 -2.71 2.25
CA GLU A 122 11.50 -1.74 3.17
C GLU A 122 10.00 -1.89 3.21
N GLU A 123 9.38 -1.59 4.35
CA GLU A 123 7.93 -1.51 4.49
C GLU A 123 7.60 -0.56 5.63
N TRP A 124 6.61 0.29 5.45
CA TRP A 124 6.23 1.27 6.46
C TRP A 124 4.73 1.44 6.53
N LEU A 125 4.27 1.75 7.74
CA LEU A 125 2.90 2.12 8.01
C LEU A 125 2.85 3.29 8.98
N PHE A 126 2.32 4.40 8.49
CA PHE A 126 2.00 5.59 9.27
C PHE A 126 0.48 5.81 9.29
N ALA A 127 0.01 6.46 10.34
CA ALA A 127 -1.37 6.87 10.48
C ALA A 127 -1.44 8.32 10.97
N ILE A 128 -2.31 9.14 10.40
CA ILE A 128 -2.61 10.47 10.90
C ILE A 128 -3.95 10.40 11.63
N ARG A 129 -3.89 10.62 12.95
CA ARG A 129 -5.07 10.70 13.83
C ARG A 129 -5.13 12.10 14.43
N ASN A 130 -6.24 12.81 14.21
CA ASN A 130 -6.45 14.14 14.79
C ASN A 130 -5.25 15.09 14.63
N VAL A 131 -4.75 15.22 13.39
CA VAL A 131 -3.65 16.13 12.98
C VAL A 131 -2.23 15.63 13.29
N ARG A 132 -2.05 14.60 14.13
CA ARG A 132 -0.72 14.03 14.40
C ARG A 132 -0.46 12.80 13.55
N GLU A 133 0.64 12.83 12.81
CA GLU A 133 1.21 11.64 12.19
C GLU A 133 1.88 10.78 13.25
N VAL A 134 1.56 9.49 13.24
CA VAL A 134 2.16 8.50 14.11
C VAL A 134 2.64 7.33 13.28
N ARG A 135 3.88 6.91 13.53
CA ARG A 135 4.39 5.63 13.05
C ARG A 135 3.66 4.48 13.74
N LEU A 136 3.18 3.52 12.96
CA LEU A 136 2.75 2.23 13.49
C LEU A 136 3.93 1.26 13.47
N PHE A 137 4.51 1.02 12.30
CA PHE A 137 5.75 0.28 12.18
C PHE A 137 6.57 0.72 10.96
N GLU A 138 7.86 0.43 11.00
CA GLU A 138 8.77 0.46 9.86
C GLU A 138 9.63 -0.81 9.89
N ARG A 139 9.82 -1.43 8.73
CA ARG A 139 10.68 -2.59 8.53
C ARG A 139 11.77 -2.21 7.54
N ILE A 140 13.01 -2.54 7.88
CA ILE A 140 14.16 -2.38 6.99
C ILE A 140 14.94 -3.69 6.97
N THR A 141 15.18 -4.22 5.77
CA THR A 141 16.01 -5.39 5.54
C THR A 141 17.42 -4.96 5.14
N ARG A 142 18.39 -5.31 5.98
CA ARG A 142 19.80 -4.93 5.77
C ARG A 142 20.44 -5.80 4.69
N SER A 143 21.62 -5.39 4.22
CA SER A 143 22.40 -6.12 3.20
C SER A 143 22.76 -7.56 3.58
N ASN A 144 22.77 -7.89 4.88
CA ASN A 144 22.99 -9.25 5.38
C ASN A 144 21.71 -10.11 5.45
N GLY A 145 20.60 -9.65 4.85
CA GLY A 145 19.31 -10.36 4.82
C GLY A 145 18.52 -10.30 6.12
N LYS A 146 19.03 -9.64 7.17
CA LYS A 146 18.31 -9.51 8.44
C LYS A 146 17.34 -8.34 8.39
N ALA A 147 16.06 -8.64 8.54
CA ALA A 147 15.00 -7.65 8.71
C ALA A 147 14.95 -7.15 10.16
N ARG A 148 14.78 -5.84 10.33
CA ARG A 148 14.49 -5.22 11.62
C ARG A 148 13.18 -4.47 11.50
N VAL A 149 12.27 -4.71 12.43
CA VAL A 149 10.99 -4.00 12.54
C VAL A 149 11.02 -3.09 13.75
N GLU A 150 10.74 -1.81 13.54
CA GLU A 150 10.60 -0.81 14.58
C GLU A 150 9.14 -0.42 14.76
N PHE A 151 8.66 -0.51 15.99
CA PHE A 151 7.29 -0.13 16.32
C PHE A 151 7.24 1.30 16.85
N GLY A 152 6.27 2.08 16.37
CA GLY A 152 5.97 3.37 16.96
C GLY A 152 5.20 3.24 18.28
N PRO A 153 5.24 4.27 19.15
CA PRO A 153 4.55 4.25 20.45
C PRO A 153 3.04 4.01 20.34
N SER A 154 2.44 4.41 19.22
CA SER A 154 1.01 4.21 18.95
C SER A 154 0.63 2.74 18.74
N LEU A 155 1.57 1.91 18.25
CA LEU A 155 1.32 0.49 18.04
C LEU A 155 1.66 -0.31 19.30
N ALA A 156 2.81 -0.01 19.93
CA ALA A 156 3.19 -0.62 21.19
C ALA A 156 4.07 0.31 22.06
N LYS A 157 3.63 0.56 23.29
CA LYS A 157 4.44 1.25 24.32
C LYS A 157 5.66 0.41 24.71
N LYS A 158 6.71 1.07 25.20
CA LYS A 158 7.93 0.41 25.71
C LYS A 158 7.56 -0.57 26.84
N LYS A 159 8.22 -1.75 26.86
CA LYS A 159 8.07 -2.82 27.88
C LYS A 159 6.66 -3.39 28.06
N THR A 160 5.92 -3.61 26.97
CA THR A 160 4.58 -4.23 27.00
C THR A 160 4.58 -5.67 26.47
N LYS A 161 3.68 -6.53 26.97
CA LYS A 161 3.42 -7.88 26.41
C LYS A 161 3.12 -7.81 24.91
N LYS A 162 2.37 -6.78 24.48
CA LYS A 162 2.09 -6.51 23.06
C LYS A 162 3.36 -6.31 22.25
N LYS A 163 4.33 -5.53 22.76
CA LYS A 163 5.61 -5.33 22.05
C LYS A 163 6.40 -6.63 21.91
N GLN A 164 6.44 -7.47 22.95
CA GLN A 164 7.10 -8.78 22.88
C GLN A 164 6.45 -9.67 21.83
N PHE A 165 5.12 -9.71 21.80
CA PHE A 165 4.37 -10.44 20.78
C PHE A 165 4.65 -9.93 19.36
N LEU A 166 4.66 -8.61 19.15
CA LEU A 166 4.99 -8.02 17.85
C LEU A 166 6.43 -8.30 17.42
N ASN A 167 7.39 -8.28 18.36
CA ASN A 167 8.77 -8.68 18.08
C ASN A 167 8.84 -10.14 17.61
N PHE A 168 8.13 -11.05 18.29
CA PHE A 168 8.06 -12.47 17.90
C PHE A 168 7.51 -12.65 16.49
N ILE A 169 6.42 -11.92 16.15
CA ILE A 169 5.89 -11.92 14.78
C ILE A 169 6.93 -11.40 13.79
N ALA A 170 7.61 -10.30 14.12
CA ALA A 170 8.63 -9.70 13.25
C ALA A 170 9.81 -10.64 13.00
N GLU A 171 10.27 -11.36 14.02
CA GLU A 171 11.34 -12.37 13.90
C GLU A 171 10.91 -13.56 13.05
N GLY A 172 9.64 -13.96 13.13
CA GLY A 172 9.07 -15.03 12.30
C GLY A 172 8.66 -14.60 10.88
N THR A 173 8.64 -13.29 10.59
CA THR A 173 8.21 -12.78 9.28
C THR A 173 9.27 -13.09 8.23
N ARG A 174 8.88 -13.79 7.18
CA ARG A 174 9.80 -14.21 6.11
C ARG A 174 10.32 -13.01 5.31
N PRO A 175 11.51 -13.13 4.68
CA PRO A 175 12.06 -12.07 3.84
C PRO A 175 11.11 -11.66 2.70
N ASN A 176 10.39 -12.62 2.10
CA ASN A 176 9.49 -12.39 0.96
C ASN A 176 8.06 -11.99 1.36
N GLU A 177 7.75 -11.91 2.65
CA GLU A 177 6.40 -11.64 3.16
C GLU A 177 6.28 -10.19 3.66
N LEU A 178 5.16 -9.51 3.39
CA LEU A 178 4.89 -8.20 3.98
C LEU A 178 4.51 -8.36 5.46
N PHE A 179 5.11 -7.54 6.33
CA PHE A 179 4.82 -7.53 7.75
C PHE A 179 3.35 -7.17 8.03
N LEU A 180 2.74 -6.27 7.24
CA LEU A 180 1.30 -5.97 7.36
C LEU A 180 0.43 -7.23 7.15
N HIS A 181 0.80 -8.06 6.18
CA HIS A 181 0.10 -9.31 5.91
C HIS A 181 0.28 -10.31 7.06
N GLU A 182 1.50 -10.42 7.61
CA GLU A 182 1.77 -11.27 8.77
C GLU A 182 0.96 -10.82 10.01
N LEU A 183 0.89 -9.51 10.26
CA LEU A 183 0.05 -8.95 11.32
C LEU A 183 -1.42 -9.35 11.17
N TYR A 184 -1.92 -9.37 9.94
CA TYR A 184 -3.26 -9.85 9.63
C TYR A 184 -3.43 -11.34 9.92
N GLN A 185 -2.52 -12.19 9.45
CA GLN A 185 -2.57 -13.64 9.71
C GLN A 185 -2.55 -13.97 11.20
N LYS A 186 -1.87 -13.16 12.02
CA LYS A 186 -1.80 -13.32 13.48
C LYS A 186 -2.89 -12.56 14.24
N ASN A 187 -3.93 -12.08 13.56
CA ASN A 187 -5.08 -11.38 14.13
C ASN A 187 -4.72 -10.14 14.95
N VAL A 188 -3.67 -9.40 14.56
CA VAL A 188 -3.33 -8.12 15.18
C VAL A 188 -4.33 -7.06 14.76
N LYS A 189 -5.20 -6.66 15.68
CA LYS A 189 -6.33 -5.74 15.44
C LYS A 189 -5.93 -4.41 14.78
N ASP A 190 -4.73 -3.90 15.06
CA ASP A 190 -4.25 -2.63 14.50
C ASP A 190 -4.05 -2.66 12.97
N ALA A 191 -3.83 -3.85 12.38
CA ALA A 191 -3.67 -4.02 10.94
C ALA A 191 -5.01 -4.14 10.19
N LEU A 192 -6.07 -4.57 10.89
CA LEU A 192 -7.37 -4.91 10.28
C LEU A 192 -8.00 -3.75 9.49
N PRO A 193 -8.04 -2.49 9.97
CA PRO A 193 -8.70 -1.42 9.21
C PRO A 193 -8.10 -1.23 7.83
N LEU A 194 -6.76 -1.25 7.73
CA LEU A 194 -6.08 -1.06 6.46
C LEU A 194 -6.25 -2.27 5.54
N ILE A 195 -6.08 -3.49 6.07
CA ILE A 195 -6.29 -4.72 5.29
C ILE A 195 -7.74 -4.83 4.78
N ASN A 196 -8.71 -4.49 5.62
CA ASN A 196 -10.12 -4.48 5.22
C ASN A 196 -10.39 -3.48 4.10
N TRP A 197 -9.71 -2.34 4.09
CA TRP A 197 -9.80 -1.40 2.97
C TRP A 197 -9.27 -2.02 1.67
N PHE A 198 -8.10 -2.66 1.68
CA PHE A 198 -7.57 -3.34 0.49
C PHE A 198 -8.45 -4.51 0.02
N ARG A 199 -9.02 -5.28 0.95
CA ARG A 199 -9.86 -6.45 0.65
C ARG A 199 -11.24 -6.08 0.13
N GLY A 200 -11.93 -5.19 0.84
CA GLY A 200 -13.37 -4.94 0.64
C GLY A 200 -13.68 -3.64 -0.10
N VAL A 201 -12.77 -2.66 -0.10
CA VAL A 201 -13.05 -1.33 -0.69
C VAL A 201 -12.30 -1.11 -2.00
N LEU A 202 -11.04 -1.54 -2.09
CA LEU A 202 -10.29 -1.46 -3.35
C LEU A 202 -10.71 -2.61 -4.27
N VAL A 203 -11.64 -2.35 -5.18
CA VAL A 203 -12.10 -3.29 -6.20
C VAL A 203 -11.47 -2.94 -7.54
N ILE A 204 -10.89 -3.93 -8.22
CA ILE A 204 -10.28 -3.78 -9.54
C ILE A 204 -11.17 -4.53 -10.52
N ILE A 205 -11.71 -3.80 -11.49
CA ILE A 205 -12.61 -4.34 -12.51
C ILE A 205 -11.86 -4.26 -13.84
N GLY A 206 -11.56 -5.42 -14.40
CA GLY A 206 -10.93 -5.57 -15.71
C GLY A 206 -11.93 -6.01 -16.78
N PRO A 207 -11.50 -6.08 -18.06
CA PRO A 207 -12.36 -6.51 -19.16
C PRO A 207 -12.92 -7.93 -18.99
N GLU A 208 -12.16 -8.81 -18.34
CA GLU A 208 -12.52 -10.21 -18.09
C GLU A 208 -13.24 -10.42 -16.75
N SER A 209 -13.54 -9.35 -16.01
CA SER A 209 -14.23 -9.47 -14.72
C SER A 209 -15.64 -10.00 -14.94
N ALA A 210 -15.94 -11.17 -14.37
CA ALA A 210 -17.28 -11.72 -14.36
C ALA A 210 -18.24 -10.74 -13.68
N TYR A 211 -19.42 -10.55 -14.27
CA TYR A 211 -20.48 -9.76 -13.68
C TYR A 211 -20.83 -10.34 -12.30
N ARG A 212 -20.59 -9.55 -11.27
CA ARG A 212 -21.14 -9.72 -9.93
C ARG A 212 -21.81 -8.40 -9.59
N ASP A 213 -23.03 -8.46 -9.06
CA ASP A 213 -23.71 -7.27 -8.56
C ASP A 213 -22.76 -6.49 -7.64
N LEU A 214 -22.64 -5.19 -7.86
CA LEU A 214 -21.93 -4.29 -6.95
C LEU A 214 -22.82 -4.12 -5.71
N ILE A 215 -22.80 -5.12 -4.83
CA ILE A 215 -23.49 -5.06 -3.54
C ILE A 215 -22.67 -4.13 -2.65
N PHE A 216 -23.14 -2.89 -2.53
CA PHE A 216 -22.67 -1.98 -1.49
C PHE A 216 -23.52 -2.25 -0.25
N ASP A 217 -22.92 -2.81 0.80
CA ASP A 217 -23.56 -2.82 2.11
C ASP A 217 -23.79 -1.35 2.53
N ALA A 218 -25.06 -0.97 2.68
CA ALA A 218 -25.52 0.39 2.98
C ALA A 218 -25.26 0.80 4.43
#